data_AF-A0A948Z482-F1
#
_entry.id   AF-A0A948Z482-F1
#
_cell.length_a   1.000
_cell.length_b   1.000
_cell.length_c   1.000
_cell.angle_alpha   90.00
_cell.angle_beta   90.00
_cell.angle_gamma   90.00
#
_symmetry.space_group_name_H-M   'P 1'
#
loop_
_entity.id
_entity.type
_entity.pdbx_description
1 polymer ?
#
loop_
_entity_poly.entity_id
_entity_poly.type
_entity_poly.pdbx_seq_one_letter_code
_entity_poly.pdbx_strand_id
1 'polypeptide(L)'
;MALSKSDFKIATSCSKKLIYKKLSYDTLNDENEYMEMLVQGGHIVSKYAQLTYPNGIEIKSDTIKDALEETRRLIDQNQNITLFEATFLSNEKIIRIDILEKKDKLLNLIEVKSKSHDSEDDNYNAKRKLKEYIEDVVFQTMVLREVYPNYEIHSYLLLPDKSKRTTIEGLAGWFRVNTMIDEKFEIEELPAQSTVKFKKPLVEFKFENDPNRDEYIDNLQKDSLLTLMPVDEEVENMMNEIQQRSDIFIDILNNGIKPEHYSIIKNCKNCEFNLGAEKEKNGFRECWQELSDTEPNIFDLYCGGAIGHYKSGWYFDELISQGKVSFCILNLYELPLTS
;
A
#
# COMPACT_ATOMS: atom_id res chain seq x y z
N MET A 1 -1.14 17.76 -8.01
CA MET A 1 -1.83 16.48 -7.71
C MET A 1 -1.42 16.11 -6.29
N ALA A 2 -2.32 15.56 -5.47
CA ALA A 2 -1.89 15.11 -4.14
C ALA A 2 -1.13 13.78 -4.23
N LEU A 3 -0.14 13.61 -3.34
CA LEU A 3 0.56 12.36 -3.08
C LEU A 3 -0.26 11.53 -2.09
N SER A 4 -0.84 10.42 -2.54
CA SER A 4 -1.57 9.51 -1.66
C SER A 4 -0.68 8.42 -1.04
N LYS A 5 -1.23 7.67 -0.07
CA LYS A 5 -0.55 6.48 0.50
C LYS A 5 -0.14 5.48 -0.58
N SER A 6 -1.04 5.19 -1.52
CA SER A 6 -0.77 4.25 -2.61
C SER A 6 0.26 4.81 -3.61
N ASP A 7 0.29 6.13 -3.81
CA ASP A 7 1.35 6.81 -4.58
C ASP A 7 2.71 6.71 -3.88
N PHE A 8 2.75 6.97 -2.57
CA PHE A 8 3.98 6.87 -1.78
C PHE A 8 4.56 5.44 -1.86
N LYS A 9 3.70 4.43 -1.69
CA LYS A 9 4.10 3.01 -1.79
C LYS A 9 4.66 2.65 -3.17
N ILE A 10 4.02 3.06 -4.26
CA ILE A 10 4.52 2.73 -5.60
C ILE A 10 5.85 3.45 -5.89
N ALA A 11 5.95 4.73 -5.51
CA ALA A 11 7.13 5.57 -5.68
C ALA A 11 8.34 5.05 -4.89
N THR A 12 8.10 4.46 -3.72
CA THR A 12 9.12 3.79 -2.90
C THR A 12 9.81 2.66 -3.64
N SER A 13 9.06 1.89 -4.45
CA SER A 13 9.67 0.82 -5.26
C SER A 13 10.46 1.36 -6.45
N CYS A 14 10.02 2.48 -7.04
CA CYS A 14 10.72 3.24 -8.06
C CYS A 14 9.97 4.56 -8.31
N SER A 15 10.65 5.70 -8.15
CA SER A 15 10.03 7.03 -8.30
C SER A 15 9.41 7.26 -9.68
N LYS A 16 9.91 6.61 -10.74
CA LYS A 16 9.36 6.71 -12.10
C LYS A 16 7.96 6.10 -12.21
N LYS A 17 7.67 5.06 -11.42
CA LYS A 17 6.34 4.44 -11.38
C LYS A 17 5.26 5.39 -10.88
N LEU A 18 5.61 6.37 -10.04
CA LEU A 18 4.68 7.43 -9.63
C LEU A 18 4.12 8.16 -10.85
N ILE A 19 4.98 8.52 -11.79
CA ILE A 19 4.59 9.21 -13.03
C ILE A 19 3.72 8.30 -13.89
N TYR A 20 4.08 7.03 -14.05
CA TYR A 20 3.29 6.08 -14.84
C TYR A 20 1.90 5.85 -14.26
N LYS A 21 1.79 5.71 -12.93
CA LYS A 21 0.50 5.64 -12.25
C LYS A 21 -0.32 6.90 -12.47
N LYS A 22 0.28 8.10 -12.29
CA LYS A 22 -0.41 9.37 -12.51
C LYS A 22 -0.78 9.61 -13.97
N LEU A 23 -0.09 9.03 -14.95
CA LEU A 23 -0.47 9.08 -16.36
C LEU A 23 -1.35 7.89 -16.81
N SER A 24 -1.79 7.08 -15.84
CA SER A 24 -2.59 5.86 -16.02
C SER A 24 -2.07 4.96 -17.13
N TYR A 25 -0.81 4.56 -17.00
CA TYR A 25 -0.26 3.47 -17.77
C TYR A 25 -0.89 2.16 -17.29
N ASP A 26 -1.21 1.27 -18.22
CA ASP A 26 -1.64 -0.09 -17.87
C ASP A 26 -0.53 -0.79 -17.08
N THR A 27 -0.91 -1.71 -16.21
CA THR A 27 0.03 -2.56 -15.47
C THR A 27 -0.29 -4.04 -15.68
N LEU A 28 0.72 -4.89 -15.58
CA LEU A 28 0.53 -6.35 -15.54
C LEU A 28 -0.28 -6.82 -14.32
N ASN A 29 -0.45 -5.95 -13.31
CA ASN A 29 -1.21 -6.27 -12.11
C ASN A 29 -2.73 -6.08 -12.29
N ASP A 30 -3.18 -5.41 -13.36
CA ASP A 30 -4.59 -5.03 -13.55
C ASP A 30 -5.49 -6.21 -13.99
N GLU A 31 -4.93 -7.30 -14.50
CA GLU A 31 -5.68 -8.41 -15.14
C GLU A 31 -5.48 -9.79 -14.45
N ASN A 32 -5.00 -9.83 -13.21
CA ASN A 32 -4.65 -11.09 -12.55
C ASN A 32 -5.75 -11.56 -11.56
N GLU A 33 -6.49 -12.61 -11.93
CA GLU A 33 -7.54 -13.26 -11.10
C GLU A 33 -7.05 -13.67 -9.70
N TYR A 34 -5.78 -14.06 -9.55
CA TYR A 34 -5.19 -14.35 -8.23
C TYR A 34 -5.04 -13.10 -7.36
N MET A 35 -4.73 -11.94 -7.97
CA MET A 35 -4.67 -10.66 -7.27
C MET A 35 -6.06 -10.23 -6.81
N GLU A 36 -7.09 -10.43 -7.64
CA GLU A 36 -8.48 -10.18 -7.25
C GLU A 36 -8.89 -11.00 -6.02
N MET A 37 -8.52 -12.28 -5.96
CA MET A 37 -8.81 -13.14 -4.80
C MET A 37 -8.09 -12.66 -3.53
N LEU A 38 -6.83 -12.23 -3.61
CA LEU A 38 -6.09 -11.67 -2.48
C LEU A 38 -6.73 -10.35 -1.98
N VAL A 39 -7.18 -9.51 -2.92
CA VAL A 39 -7.90 -8.27 -2.62
C VAL A 39 -9.20 -8.58 -1.87
N GLN A 40 -9.98 -9.58 -2.31
CA GLN A 40 -11.21 -10.01 -1.62
C GLN A 40 -10.95 -10.44 -0.17
N GLY A 41 -9.89 -11.22 0.08
CA GLY A 41 -9.49 -11.58 1.45
C GLY A 41 -9.14 -10.36 2.31
N GLY A 42 -8.48 -9.36 1.72
CA GLY A 42 -8.24 -8.05 2.32
C GLY A 42 -9.52 -7.36 2.80
N HIS A 43 -10.51 -7.23 1.92
CA HIS A 43 -11.76 -6.55 2.25
C HIS A 43 -12.59 -7.26 3.32
N ILE A 44 -12.52 -8.60 3.41
CA ILE A 44 -13.16 -9.35 4.50
C ILE A 44 -12.53 -8.98 5.84
N VAL A 45 -11.20 -8.89 5.92
CA VAL A 45 -10.50 -8.48 7.15
C VAL A 45 -10.84 -7.04 7.52
N SER A 46 -10.89 -6.13 6.54
CA SER A 46 -11.33 -4.74 6.77
C SER A 46 -12.76 -4.66 7.30
N LYS A 47 -13.69 -5.45 6.72
CA LYS A 47 -15.07 -5.49 7.20
C LYS A 47 -15.18 -6.08 8.60
N TYR A 48 -14.46 -7.17 8.89
CA TYR A 48 -14.35 -7.70 10.26
C TYR A 48 -13.88 -6.59 11.21
N ALA A 49 -12.78 -5.91 10.89
CA ALA A 49 -12.23 -4.87 11.74
C ALA A 49 -13.25 -3.76 12.03
N GLN A 50 -13.99 -3.28 11.03
CA GLN A 50 -15.06 -2.29 11.26
C GLN A 50 -16.14 -2.82 12.23
N LEU A 51 -16.53 -4.10 12.13
CA LEU A 51 -17.52 -4.70 13.02
C LEU A 51 -17.04 -4.77 14.48
N THR A 52 -15.73 -4.78 14.75
CA THR A 52 -15.21 -4.69 16.13
C THR A 52 -15.36 -3.30 16.74
N TYR A 53 -15.73 -2.28 15.96
CA TYR A 53 -16.03 -0.92 16.40
C TYR A 53 -17.51 -0.58 16.08
N PRO A 54 -18.49 -1.13 16.81
CA PRO A 54 -19.91 -1.07 16.44
C PRO A 54 -20.52 0.33 16.33
N ASN A 55 -19.92 1.32 17.00
CA ASN A 55 -20.36 2.71 16.95
C ASN A 55 -19.61 3.55 15.90
N GLY A 56 -18.77 2.92 15.09
CA GLY A 56 -17.99 3.58 14.05
C GLY A 56 -18.85 4.08 12.90
N ILE A 57 -18.52 5.27 12.39
CA ILE A 57 -19.23 5.92 11.30
C ILE A 57 -18.34 5.90 10.07
N GLU A 58 -18.80 5.26 9.00
CA GLU A 58 -18.12 5.28 7.71
C GLU A 58 -18.32 6.62 6.99
N ILE A 59 -17.23 7.26 6.57
CA ILE A 59 -17.27 8.48 5.76
C ILE A 59 -17.68 8.11 4.34
N LYS A 60 -18.97 8.23 4.04
CA LYS A 60 -19.52 8.00 2.70
C LYS A 60 -19.53 9.31 1.93
N SER A 61 -18.71 9.42 0.90
CA SER A 61 -18.64 10.62 0.07
C SER A 61 -18.29 10.26 -1.37
N ASP A 62 -18.87 11.01 -2.31
CA ASP A 62 -18.60 10.83 -3.74
C ASP A 62 -17.33 11.55 -4.20
N THR A 63 -16.90 12.57 -3.44
CA THR A 63 -15.71 13.38 -3.74
C THR A 63 -14.75 13.44 -2.56
N ILE A 64 -13.46 13.61 -2.83
CA ILE A 64 -12.40 13.85 -1.84
C ILE A 64 -12.74 15.09 -1.00
N LYS A 65 -13.26 16.15 -1.63
CA LYS A 65 -13.61 17.39 -0.93
C LYS A 65 -14.70 17.15 0.12
N ASP A 66 -15.76 16.44 -0.24
CA ASP A 66 -16.85 16.13 0.68
C ASP A 66 -16.37 15.22 1.81
N ALA A 67 -15.51 14.24 1.51
CA ALA A 67 -14.91 13.37 2.52
C ALA A 67 -14.07 14.15 3.54
N LEU A 68 -13.27 15.12 3.09
CA LEU A 68 -12.47 16.01 3.94
C LEU A 68 -13.37 16.89 4.83
N GLU A 69 -14.42 17.49 4.26
CA GLU A 69 -15.34 18.36 4.99
C GLU A 69 -16.13 17.58 6.05
N GLU A 70 -16.63 16.39 5.71
CA GLU A 70 -17.39 15.54 6.62
C GLU A 70 -16.51 14.97 7.73
N THR A 71 -15.31 14.49 7.40
CA THR A 71 -14.33 14.00 8.40
C THR A 71 -14.03 15.08 9.43
N ARG A 72 -13.69 16.30 8.97
CA ARG A 72 -13.42 17.44 9.85
C ARG A 72 -14.64 17.79 10.71
N ARG A 73 -15.83 17.87 10.12
CA ARG A 73 -17.08 18.20 10.82
C ARG A 73 -17.34 17.21 11.96
N LEU A 74 -17.21 15.91 11.70
CA LEU A 74 -17.46 14.87 12.70
C LEU A 74 -16.41 14.89 13.83
N ILE A 75 -15.14 15.12 13.51
CA ILE A 75 -14.08 15.27 14.51
C ILE A 75 -14.32 16.50 15.40
N ASP A 76 -14.71 17.63 14.83
CA ASP A 76 -14.87 18.88 15.60
C ASP A 76 -16.11 18.86 16.50
N GLN A 77 -17.18 18.18 16.10
CA GLN A 77 -18.46 18.16 16.83
C GLN A 77 -18.53 17.11 17.94
N ASN A 78 -17.63 16.12 17.96
CA ASN A 78 -17.71 15.00 18.88
C ASN A 78 -16.46 14.92 19.76
N GLN A 79 -16.63 14.80 21.07
CA GLN A 79 -15.49 14.58 21.97
C GLN A 79 -14.89 13.19 21.77
N ASN A 80 -15.73 12.16 21.62
CA ASN A 80 -15.33 10.78 21.34
C ASN A 80 -16.08 10.29 20.11
N ILE A 81 -15.36 9.74 19.13
CA ILE A 81 -15.95 9.22 17.88
C ILE A 81 -15.01 8.22 17.23
N THR A 82 -15.56 7.22 16.56
CA THR A 82 -14.80 6.34 15.67
C THR A 82 -15.27 6.58 14.25
N LEU A 83 -14.33 6.84 13.35
CA LEU A 83 -14.59 7.06 11.94
C LEU A 83 -13.90 5.97 11.13
N PHE A 84 -14.60 5.41 10.14
CA PHE A 84 -14.00 4.55 9.14
C PHE A 84 -13.74 5.36 7.88
N GLU A 85 -12.59 5.10 7.25
CA GLU A 85 -12.18 5.76 6.02
C GLU A 85 -12.07 7.30 6.17
N ALA A 86 -11.64 7.75 7.35
CA ALA A 86 -11.45 9.17 7.65
C ALA A 86 -10.37 9.78 6.76
N THR A 87 -10.69 10.85 6.04
CA THR A 87 -9.82 11.43 5.01
C THR A 87 -9.20 12.74 5.47
N PHE A 88 -7.90 12.92 5.21
CA PHE A 88 -7.13 14.13 5.54
C PHE A 88 -6.23 14.55 4.39
N LEU A 89 -5.99 15.86 4.29
CA LEU A 89 -5.13 16.48 3.30
C LEU A 89 -4.25 17.53 3.99
N SER A 90 -2.93 17.44 3.81
CA SER A 90 -1.98 18.46 4.26
C SER A 90 -0.75 18.47 3.36
N ASN A 91 -0.25 19.67 3.03
CA ASN A 91 0.98 19.86 2.24
C ASN A 91 1.05 18.96 1.00
N GLU A 92 -0.03 18.95 0.21
CA GLU A 92 -0.17 18.13 -1.00
C GLU A 92 -0.10 16.60 -0.77
N LYS A 93 -0.29 16.13 0.47
CA LYS A 93 -0.38 14.71 0.82
C LYS A 93 -1.80 14.38 1.27
N ILE A 94 -2.37 13.32 0.71
CA ILE A 94 -3.71 12.85 1.04
C ILE A 94 -3.65 11.47 1.68
N ILE A 95 -4.43 11.27 2.74
CA ILE A 95 -4.53 10.00 3.45
C ILE A 95 -6.00 9.67 3.70
N ARG A 96 -6.32 8.38 3.69
CA ARG A 96 -7.61 7.82 4.09
C ARG A 96 -7.29 6.71 5.09
N ILE A 97 -7.57 6.99 6.35
CA ILE A 97 -7.29 6.11 7.49
C ILE A 97 -8.40 5.08 7.60
N ASP A 98 -8.05 3.80 7.65
CA ASP A 98 -9.04 2.71 7.72
C ASP A 98 -9.97 2.86 8.92
N ILE A 99 -9.41 3.02 10.12
CA ILE A 99 -10.15 3.29 11.36
C ILE A 99 -9.42 4.38 12.15
N LEU A 100 -10.11 5.48 12.43
CA LEU A 100 -9.65 6.55 13.30
C LEU A 100 -10.54 6.61 14.54
N GLU A 101 -9.99 6.32 15.71
CA GLU A 101 -10.69 6.47 16.98
C GLU A 101 -10.20 7.74 17.70
N LYS A 102 -11.10 8.70 17.89
CA LYS A 102 -10.87 9.88 18.71
C LYS A 102 -11.40 9.67 20.12
N LYS A 103 -10.56 9.95 21.10
CA LYS A 103 -10.90 10.03 22.53
C LYS A 103 -10.39 11.36 23.09
N ASP A 104 -11.27 12.34 23.20
CA ASP A 104 -10.92 13.71 23.61
C ASP A 104 -9.80 14.33 22.75
N LYS A 105 -8.57 14.46 23.28
CA LYS A 105 -7.38 14.95 22.57
C LYS A 105 -6.42 13.86 22.07
N LEU A 106 -6.84 12.61 22.16
CA LEU A 106 -6.12 11.46 21.61
C LEU A 106 -6.77 11.00 20.30
N LEU A 107 -5.94 10.75 19.29
CA LEU A 107 -6.30 10.10 18.04
C LEU A 107 -5.54 8.78 17.92
N ASN A 108 -6.27 7.67 17.86
CA ASN A 108 -5.74 6.35 17.54
C ASN A 108 -5.93 6.10 16.05
N LEU A 109 -4.83 6.10 15.30
CA LEU A 109 -4.79 5.73 13.89
C LEU A 109 -4.58 4.22 13.78
N ILE A 110 -5.51 3.51 13.17
CA ILE A 110 -5.48 2.06 13.06
C ILE A 110 -5.54 1.66 11.58
N GLU A 111 -4.44 1.10 11.08
CA GLU A 111 -4.35 0.56 9.72
C GLU A 111 -4.62 -0.96 9.75
N VAL A 112 -5.54 -1.43 8.92
CA VAL A 112 -5.97 -2.82 8.88
C VAL A 112 -5.24 -3.55 7.76
N LYS A 113 -4.58 -4.67 8.06
CA LYS A 113 -3.95 -5.51 7.02
C LYS A 113 -4.36 -6.97 7.15
N SER A 114 -4.57 -7.63 6.02
CA SER A 114 -4.82 -9.08 5.97
C SER A 114 -3.57 -9.93 6.13
N LYS A 115 -2.38 -9.32 6.14
CA LYS A 115 -1.14 -10.02 6.45
C LYS A 115 -1.21 -10.51 7.90
N SER A 116 -1.12 -11.83 8.06
CA SER A 116 -1.13 -12.44 9.37
C SER A 116 0.23 -12.33 10.07
N HIS A 117 0.17 -12.08 11.37
CA HIS A 117 1.30 -12.04 12.31
C HIS A 117 1.12 -13.13 13.37
N ASP A 118 2.18 -13.43 14.12
CA ASP A 118 2.16 -14.35 15.24
C ASP A 118 2.58 -13.59 16.49
N SER A 119 1.65 -13.34 17.41
CA SER A 119 1.95 -12.55 18.62
C SER A 119 2.83 -13.27 19.64
N GLU A 120 3.09 -14.56 19.45
CA GLU A 120 4.03 -15.34 20.28
C GLU A 120 5.47 -15.32 19.71
N ASP A 121 5.66 -14.85 18.47
CA ASP A 121 6.99 -14.63 17.89
C ASP A 121 7.73 -13.47 18.58
N ASP A 122 9.07 -13.48 18.51
CA ASP A 122 9.89 -12.35 18.95
C ASP A 122 9.47 -11.05 18.23
N ASN A 123 9.03 -10.08 19.04
CA ASN A 123 8.41 -8.83 18.61
C ASN A 123 9.30 -8.04 17.63
N TYR A 124 10.62 -8.07 17.83
CA TYR A 124 11.57 -7.40 16.93
C TYR A 124 11.54 -8.00 15.51
N ASN A 125 11.59 -9.33 15.41
CA ASN A 125 11.58 -10.03 14.14
C ASN A 125 10.21 -9.95 13.44
N ALA A 126 9.13 -9.93 14.22
CA ALA A 126 7.78 -9.74 13.72
C ALA A 126 7.60 -8.38 13.03
N LYS A 127 7.96 -7.29 13.71
CA LYS A 127 7.82 -5.93 13.16
C LYS A 127 8.71 -5.69 11.95
N ARG A 128 9.91 -6.29 11.91
CA ARG A 128 10.78 -6.24 10.73
C ARG A 128 10.12 -6.82 9.47
N LYS A 129 9.32 -7.89 9.60
CA LYS A 129 8.55 -8.49 8.50
C LYS A 129 7.37 -7.61 8.05
N LEU A 130 6.97 -6.64 8.87
CA LEU A 130 5.85 -5.73 8.64
C LEU A 130 6.32 -4.33 8.22
N LYS A 131 7.62 -4.13 7.95
CA LYS A 131 8.21 -2.83 7.65
C LYS A 131 7.41 -2.05 6.59
N GLU A 132 7.00 -2.68 5.49
CA GLU A 132 6.24 -2.00 4.44
C GLU A 132 4.89 -1.43 4.92
N TYR A 133 4.21 -2.11 5.85
CA TYR A 133 2.95 -1.63 6.42
C TYR A 133 3.18 -0.59 7.51
N ILE A 134 4.31 -0.66 8.20
CA ILE A 134 4.73 0.39 9.13
C ILE A 134 5.04 1.67 8.34
N GLU A 135 5.68 1.59 7.17
CA GLU A 135 5.87 2.77 6.29
C GLU A 135 4.54 3.42 5.90
N ASP A 136 3.53 2.61 5.55
CA ASP A 136 2.16 3.08 5.28
C ASP A 136 1.58 3.86 6.49
N VAL A 137 1.79 3.35 7.71
CA VAL A 137 1.32 4.00 8.94
C VAL A 137 2.11 5.28 9.23
N VAL A 138 3.43 5.27 9.05
CA VAL A 138 4.29 6.46 9.27
C VAL A 138 3.85 7.60 8.35
N PHE A 139 3.62 7.31 7.06
CA PHE A 139 3.14 8.31 6.10
C PHE A 139 1.81 8.92 6.55
N GLN A 140 0.88 8.08 7.03
CA GLN A 140 -0.42 8.57 7.50
C GLN A 140 -0.32 9.37 8.80
N THR A 141 0.46 8.90 9.77
CA THR A 141 0.69 9.60 11.04
C THR A 141 1.38 10.95 10.82
N MET A 142 2.33 11.04 9.89
CA MET A 142 2.96 12.29 9.49
C MET A 142 1.91 13.32 9.02
N VAL A 143 1.05 12.94 8.06
CA VAL A 143 0.00 13.83 7.54
C VAL A 143 -1.02 14.19 8.65
N LEU A 144 -1.39 13.24 9.49
CA LEU A 144 -2.33 13.49 10.59
C LEU A 144 -1.76 14.47 11.64
N ARG A 145 -0.46 14.37 11.95
CA ARG A 145 0.27 15.31 12.83
C ARG A 145 0.29 16.72 12.26
N GLU A 146 0.44 16.87 10.94
CA GLU A 146 0.39 18.17 10.29
C GLU A 146 -1.00 18.81 10.41
N VAL A 147 -2.08 18.02 10.28
CA VAL A 147 -3.46 18.50 10.37
C VAL A 147 -3.87 18.79 11.83
N TYR A 148 -3.47 17.93 12.77
CA TYR A 148 -3.84 18.02 14.18
C TYR A 148 -2.62 18.06 15.11
N PRO A 149 -1.79 19.14 15.05
CA PRO A 149 -0.54 19.22 15.80
C PRO A 149 -0.72 19.27 17.33
N ASN A 150 -1.93 19.57 17.80
CA ASN A 150 -2.27 19.67 19.22
C ASN A 150 -2.95 18.40 19.77
N TYR A 151 -3.02 17.33 18.97
CA TYR A 151 -3.55 16.03 19.41
C TYR A 151 -2.39 15.08 19.70
N GLU A 152 -2.56 14.26 20.72
CA GLU A 152 -1.74 13.07 20.89
C GLU A 152 -2.17 12.05 19.84
N ILE A 153 -1.21 11.41 19.16
CA ILE A 153 -1.49 10.43 18.11
C ILE A 153 -0.78 9.13 18.44
N HIS A 154 -1.56 8.06 18.60
CA HIS A 154 -1.05 6.69 18.68
C HIS A 154 -1.38 5.92 17.41
N SER A 155 -0.44 5.09 16.97
CA SER A 155 -0.48 4.40 15.69
C SER A 155 -0.46 2.88 15.87
N TYR A 156 -1.35 2.19 15.16
CA TYR A 156 -1.53 0.75 15.29
C TYR A 156 -1.67 0.07 13.94
N LEU A 157 -1.19 -1.19 13.88
CA LEU A 157 -1.60 -2.16 12.87
C LEU A 157 -2.64 -3.11 13.49
N LEU A 158 -3.74 -3.35 12.80
CA LEU A 158 -4.72 -4.37 13.18
C LEU A 158 -4.60 -5.57 12.22
N LEU A 159 -4.19 -6.72 12.76
CA LEU A 159 -3.71 -7.87 11.98
C LEU A 159 -4.36 -9.18 12.43
N PRO A 160 -4.65 -10.12 11.52
CA PRO A 160 -4.96 -11.50 11.90
C PRO A 160 -3.79 -12.14 12.68
N ASP A 161 -4.08 -12.73 13.83
CA ASP A 161 -3.09 -13.35 14.71
C ASP A 161 -3.14 -14.88 14.60
N LYS A 162 -2.02 -15.47 14.15
CA LYS A 162 -1.85 -16.92 13.97
C LYS A 162 -1.81 -17.70 15.27
N SER A 163 -1.43 -17.04 16.37
CA SER A 163 -1.43 -17.67 17.71
C SER A 163 -2.85 -17.83 18.24
N LYS A 164 -3.82 -17.08 17.71
CA LYS A 164 -5.21 -17.10 18.13
C LYS A 164 -6.02 -18.03 17.25
N ARG A 165 -6.97 -18.73 17.87
CA ARG A 165 -7.95 -19.56 17.18
C ARG A 165 -9.34 -19.05 17.48
N THR A 166 -10.12 -18.91 16.42
CA THR A 166 -11.53 -18.56 16.55
C THR A 166 -12.32 -19.69 17.18
N THR A 167 -13.26 -19.35 18.08
CA THR A 167 -14.26 -20.28 18.60
C THR A 167 -15.58 -20.20 17.83
N ILE A 168 -15.68 -19.27 16.88
CA ILE A 168 -16.87 -19.04 16.07
C ILE A 168 -16.91 -20.08 14.95
N GLU A 169 -17.88 -21.00 15.03
CA GLU A 169 -18.11 -21.97 13.97
C GLU A 169 -18.56 -21.28 12.67
N GLY A 170 -17.87 -21.59 11.57
CA GLY A 170 -18.24 -21.10 10.25
C GLY A 170 -18.07 -19.59 10.04
N LEU A 171 -17.20 -18.92 10.82
CA LEU A 171 -16.93 -17.48 10.74
C LEU A 171 -16.71 -16.96 9.30
N ALA A 172 -15.93 -17.67 8.48
CA ALA A 172 -15.71 -17.29 7.08
C ALA A 172 -17.04 -17.18 6.29
N GLY A 173 -18.03 -18.02 6.64
CA GLY A 173 -19.35 -18.01 6.06
C GLY A 173 -20.24 -16.85 6.54
N TRP A 174 -19.81 -16.01 7.49
CA TRP A 174 -20.57 -14.83 7.94
C TRP A 174 -20.45 -13.66 6.97
N PHE A 175 -19.44 -13.69 6.10
CA PHE A 175 -19.18 -12.66 5.11
C PHE A 175 -19.63 -13.15 3.73
N ARG A 176 -20.15 -12.22 2.92
CA ARG A 176 -20.48 -12.46 1.52
C ARG A 176 -19.77 -11.42 0.67
N VAL A 177 -18.96 -11.88 -0.27
CA VAL A 177 -18.37 -11.02 -1.30
C VAL A 177 -19.36 -10.90 -2.45
N ASN A 178 -19.84 -9.69 -2.71
CA ASN A 178 -20.79 -9.38 -3.78
C ASN A 178 -20.08 -8.72 -4.97
N THR A 179 -20.89 -8.19 -5.90
CA THR A 179 -20.42 -7.46 -7.09
C THR A 179 -19.40 -6.37 -6.76
N MET A 180 -18.47 -6.20 -7.70
CA MET A 180 -17.52 -5.09 -7.70
C MET A 180 -18.24 -3.75 -7.87
N ILE A 181 -17.92 -2.79 -7.01
CA ILE A 181 -18.40 -1.40 -7.06
C ILE A 181 -17.26 -0.45 -7.45
N ASP A 182 -17.56 0.59 -8.21
CA ASP A 182 -16.56 1.59 -8.62
C ASP A 182 -16.04 2.35 -7.36
N GLU A 183 -14.73 2.34 -7.10
CA GLU A 183 -14.10 3.09 -6.02
C GLU A 183 -13.76 4.50 -6.48
N LYS A 184 -14.67 5.44 -6.23
CA LYS A 184 -14.55 6.84 -6.70
C LYS A 184 -13.35 7.59 -6.09
N PHE A 185 -12.95 7.25 -4.88
CA PHE A 185 -11.87 7.92 -4.17
C PHE A 185 -10.53 7.81 -4.92
N GLU A 186 -10.14 6.60 -5.35
CA GLU A 186 -8.91 6.40 -6.13
C GLU A 186 -8.98 7.05 -7.51
N ILE A 187 -10.18 7.13 -8.10
CA ILE A 187 -10.40 7.77 -9.40
C ILE A 187 -10.13 9.28 -9.34
N GLU A 188 -10.48 9.96 -8.24
CA GLU A 188 -10.20 11.39 -8.09
C GLU A 188 -8.72 11.71 -7.80
N GLU A 189 -7.93 10.74 -7.33
CA GLU A 189 -6.48 10.90 -7.17
C GLU A 189 -5.71 10.86 -8.50
N LEU A 190 -6.34 10.36 -9.57
CA LEU A 190 -5.80 10.29 -10.92
C LEU A 190 -6.22 11.54 -11.73
N PRO A 191 -5.37 12.08 -12.62
CA PRO A 191 -5.78 13.19 -13.47
C PRO A 191 -6.97 12.81 -14.34
N ALA A 192 -7.84 13.80 -14.57
CA ALA A 192 -9.14 13.68 -15.24
C ALA A 192 -9.13 13.12 -16.68
N GLN A 193 -7.98 12.71 -17.23
CA GLN A 193 -7.83 12.23 -18.61
C GLN A 193 -7.84 10.70 -18.74
N SER A 194 -7.89 9.95 -17.64
CA SER A 194 -7.87 8.48 -17.67
C SER A 194 -8.62 7.89 -16.49
N THR A 195 -9.92 7.68 -16.69
CA THR A 195 -10.79 7.00 -15.72
C THR A 195 -10.60 5.48 -15.80
N VAL A 196 -9.45 5.00 -15.30
CA VAL A 196 -9.36 3.59 -14.92
C VAL A 196 -10.36 3.39 -13.79
N LYS A 197 -11.43 2.65 -14.05
CA LYS A 197 -12.45 2.35 -13.04
C LYS A 197 -11.89 1.32 -12.07
N PHE A 198 -11.26 1.78 -11.00
CA PHE A 198 -10.92 0.88 -9.89
C PHE A 198 -12.21 0.31 -9.30
N LYS A 199 -12.21 -0.99 -9.07
CA LYS A 199 -13.39 -1.76 -8.68
C LYS A 199 -13.09 -2.47 -7.38
N LYS A 200 -13.77 -2.11 -6.29
CA LYS A 200 -13.65 -2.78 -5.00
C LYS A 200 -14.78 -3.79 -4.80
N PRO A 201 -14.52 -5.01 -4.30
CA PRO A 201 -15.58 -5.94 -3.95
C PRO A 201 -16.37 -5.41 -2.75
N LEU A 202 -17.70 -5.44 -2.84
CA LEU A 202 -18.57 -5.15 -1.70
C LEU A 202 -18.60 -6.37 -0.78
N VAL A 203 -18.13 -6.22 0.46
CA VAL A 203 -18.22 -7.27 1.49
C VAL A 203 -19.37 -6.97 2.43
N GLU A 204 -20.35 -7.87 2.43
CA GLU A 204 -21.52 -7.80 3.30
C GLU A 204 -21.37 -8.73 4.51
N PHE A 205 -21.76 -8.22 5.67
CA PHE A 205 -21.97 -9.02 6.86
C PHE A 205 -23.39 -9.59 6.83
N LYS A 206 -23.54 -10.91 6.77
CA LYS A 206 -24.84 -11.56 6.56
C LYS A 206 -25.88 -11.28 7.65
N PHE A 207 -25.42 -10.93 8.85
CA PHE A 207 -26.27 -10.69 10.01
C PHE A 207 -26.50 -9.20 10.30
N GLU A 208 -26.20 -8.30 9.34
CA GLU A 208 -26.36 -6.85 9.51
C GLU A 208 -27.80 -6.44 9.90
N ASN A 209 -28.82 -7.19 9.42
CA ASN A 209 -30.23 -6.94 9.73
C ASN A 209 -30.85 -8.02 10.63
N ASP A 210 -30.03 -8.87 11.25
CA ASP A 210 -30.51 -9.94 12.14
C ASP A 210 -30.97 -9.35 13.49
N PRO A 211 -32.09 -9.80 14.08
CA PRO A 211 -32.51 -9.34 15.40
C PRO A 211 -31.48 -9.56 16.52
N ASN A 212 -30.60 -10.55 16.36
CA ASN A 212 -29.51 -10.87 17.30
C ASN A 212 -28.16 -10.32 16.84
N ARG A 213 -28.13 -9.31 15.95
CA ARG A 213 -26.88 -8.71 15.43
C ARG A 213 -25.86 -8.43 16.52
N ASP A 214 -26.28 -7.84 17.63
CA ASP A 214 -25.39 -7.45 18.72
C ASP A 214 -24.67 -8.66 19.35
N GLU A 215 -25.31 -9.83 19.41
CA GLU A 215 -24.66 -11.07 19.89
C GLU A 215 -23.54 -11.52 18.93
N TYR A 216 -23.75 -11.42 17.62
CA TYR A 216 -22.71 -11.73 16.65
C TYR A 216 -21.54 -10.75 16.74
N ILE A 217 -21.81 -9.45 16.93
CA ILE A 217 -20.77 -8.44 17.12
C ILE A 217 -19.98 -8.68 18.40
N ASP A 218 -20.67 -8.95 19.51
CA ASP A 218 -20.05 -9.30 20.79
C ASP A 218 -19.13 -10.51 20.65
N ASN A 219 -19.53 -11.51 19.87
CA ASN A 219 -18.71 -12.68 19.59
C ASN A 219 -17.46 -12.30 18.77
N LEU A 220 -17.58 -11.47 17.72
CA LEU A 220 -16.43 -11.00 16.94
C LEU A 220 -15.42 -10.21 17.78
N GLN A 221 -15.91 -9.39 18.72
CA GLN A 221 -15.06 -8.63 19.64
C GLN A 221 -14.33 -9.54 20.63
N LYS A 222 -14.98 -10.61 21.11
CA LYS A 222 -14.38 -11.58 22.04
C LYS A 222 -13.40 -12.55 21.36
N ASP A 223 -13.65 -12.90 20.09
CA ASP A 223 -12.87 -13.89 19.33
C ASP A 223 -11.38 -13.54 19.24
N SER A 224 -11.03 -12.25 19.31
CA SER A 224 -9.66 -11.75 19.36
C SER A 224 -8.77 -12.22 18.20
N LEU A 225 -9.36 -12.64 17.07
CA LEU A 225 -8.64 -13.09 15.88
C LEU A 225 -7.84 -11.96 15.23
N LEU A 226 -8.32 -10.72 15.37
CA LEU A 226 -7.57 -9.53 15.03
C LEU A 226 -6.89 -8.96 16.27
N THR A 227 -5.58 -8.80 16.21
CA THR A 227 -4.77 -8.21 17.29
C THR A 227 -4.31 -6.82 16.90
N LEU A 228 -4.45 -5.89 17.84
CA LEU A 228 -3.98 -4.52 17.71
C LEU A 228 -2.51 -4.44 18.14
N MET A 229 -1.62 -4.15 17.20
CA MET A 229 -0.19 -4.01 17.40
C MET A 229 0.21 -2.53 17.44
N PRO A 230 0.71 -2.00 18.58
CA PRO A 230 1.23 -0.63 18.65
C PRO A 230 2.53 -0.52 17.86
N VAL A 231 2.65 0.55 17.07
CA VAL A 231 3.83 0.82 16.22
C VAL A 231 4.40 2.22 16.40
N ASP A 232 4.09 2.89 17.52
CA ASP A 232 4.54 4.27 17.79
C ASP A 232 6.07 4.43 17.77
N GLU A 233 6.81 3.49 18.36
CA GLU A 233 8.27 3.52 18.38
C GLU A 233 8.85 3.45 16.96
N GLU A 234 8.31 2.56 16.12
CA GLU A 234 8.75 2.44 14.73
C GLU A 234 8.34 3.66 13.89
N VAL A 235 7.18 4.25 14.18
CA VAL A 235 6.74 5.50 13.56
C VAL A 235 7.73 6.62 13.83
N GLU A 236 8.16 6.81 15.08
CA GLU A 236 9.18 7.83 15.40
C GLU A 236 10.51 7.54 14.71
N ASN A 237 10.95 6.28 14.73
CA ASN A 237 12.24 5.88 14.16
C ASN A 237 12.31 6.12 12.64
N MET A 238 11.19 6.04 11.93
CA MET A 238 11.13 6.15 10.47
C MET A 238 10.63 7.51 9.97
N MET A 239 10.14 8.38 10.87
CA MET A 239 9.48 9.65 10.52
C MET A 239 10.32 10.51 9.58
N ASN A 240 11.59 10.74 9.92
CA ASN A 240 12.49 11.60 9.12
C ASN A 240 12.74 11.03 7.71
N GLU A 241 12.92 9.71 7.58
CA GLU A 241 13.15 9.06 6.28
C GLU A 241 11.91 9.20 5.39
N ILE A 242 10.73 8.95 5.94
CA ILE A 242 9.46 9.01 5.23
C ILE A 242 9.11 10.44 4.84
N GLN A 243 9.42 11.42 5.69
CA GLN A 243 9.26 12.84 5.36
C GLN A 243 10.15 13.24 4.17
N GLN A 244 11.44 12.91 4.21
CA GLN A 244 12.37 13.22 3.10
C GLN A 244 11.93 12.58 1.78
N ARG A 245 11.50 11.32 1.81
CA ARG A 245 10.97 10.62 0.62
C ARG A 245 9.70 11.29 0.11
N SER A 246 8.80 11.71 1.00
CA SER A 246 7.57 12.41 0.64
C SER A 246 7.87 13.74 -0.05
N ASP A 247 8.83 14.52 0.46
CA ASP A 247 9.25 15.79 -0.14
C ASP A 247 9.81 15.59 -1.56
N ILE A 248 10.63 14.55 -1.76
CA ILE A 248 11.12 14.17 -3.10
C ILE A 248 9.96 13.80 -4.04
N PHE A 249 9.00 13.01 -3.56
CA PHE A 249 7.87 12.60 -4.40
C PHE A 249 6.94 13.76 -4.74
N ILE A 250 6.74 14.71 -3.83
CA ILE A 250 6.01 15.96 -4.10
C ILE A 250 6.76 16.81 -5.12
N ASP A 251 8.08 16.97 -4.98
CA ASP A 251 8.91 17.67 -5.97
C ASP A 251 8.78 17.04 -7.35
N ILE A 252 8.79 15.70 -7.44
CA ILE A 252 8.57 14.97 -8.70
C ILE A 252 7.20 15.26 -9.31
N LEU A 253 6.15 15.31 -8.49
CA LEU A 253 4.80 15.63 -8.96
C LEU A 253 4.66 17.06 -9.48
N ASN A 254 5.39 18.01 -8.87
CA ASN A 254 5.28 19.43 -9.18
C ASN A 254 6.25 19.91 -10.26
N ASN A 255 7.47 19.39 -10.25
CA ASN A 255 8.58 19.83 -11.10
C ASN A 255 9.03 18.78 -12.13
N GLY A 256 8.40 17.61 -12.12
CA GLY A 256 8.69 16.52 -13.03
C GLY A 256 9.85 15.63 -12.56
N ILE A 257 9.88 14.41 -13.07
CA ILE A 257 10.93 13.45 -12.74
C ILE A 257 12.22 13.72 -13.52
N LYS A 258 13.37 13.61 -12.84
CA LYS A 258 14.71 13.79 -13.40
C LYS A 258 15.50 12.48 -13.36
N PRO A 259 16.58 12.32 -14.18
CA PRO A 259 17.39 11.11 -14.20
C PRO A 259 17.97 10.69 -12.84
N GLU A 260 18.27 11.65 -11.96
CA GLU A 260 18.77 11.39 -10.61
C GLU A 260 17.73 10.76 -9.65
N HIS A 261 16.44 10.82 -9.99
CA HIS A 261 15.37 10.32 -9.13
C HIS A 261 15.09 8.82 -9.26
N TYR A 262 15.70 8.14 -10.24
CA TYR A 262 15.53 6.71 -10.47
C TYR A 262 16.78 6.09 -11.07
N SER A 263 16.89 4.77 -11.03
CA SER A 263 18.01 4.05 -11.63
C SER A 263 17.52 2.78 -12.30
N ILE A 264 18.14 2.43 -13.42
CA ILE A 264 17.87 1.19 -14.13
C ILE A 264 18.73 0.11 -13.50
N ILE A 265 18.07 -0.94 -13.00
CA ILE A 265 18.70 -2.05 -12.28
C ILE A 265 18.09 -3.37 -12.75
N LYS A 266 18.70 -4.49 -12.37
CA LYS A 266 18.24 -5.84 -12.73
C LYS A 266 16.78 -6.10 -12.34
N ASN A 267 16.31 -5.49 -11.25
CA ASN A 267 14.95 -5.66 -10.75
C ASN A 267 13.91 -5.04 -11.70
N CYS A 268 14.31 -4.15 -12.61
CA CYS A 268 13.43 -3.60 -13.65
C CYS A 268 12.87 -4.70 -14.57
N LYS A 269 13.51 -5.88 -14.68
CA LYS A 269 12.96 -7.03 -15.41
C LYS A 269 11.52 -7.36 -14.97
N ASN A 270 11.25 -7.24 -13.67
CA ASN A 270 9.95 -7.54 -13.06
C ASN A 270 9.08 -6.27 -12.88
N CYS A 271 9.37 -5.18 -13.61
CA CYS A 271 8.57 -3.97 -13.51
C CYS A 271 7.14 -4.24 -13.99
N GLU A 272 6.14 -3.86 -13.20
CA GLU A 272 4.72 -4.02 -13.55
C GLU A 272 4.30 -3.22 -14.79
N PHE A 273 5.08 -2.21 -15.19
CA PHE A 273 4.90 -1.43 -16.42
C PHE A 273 5.68 -2.00 -17.62
N ASN A 274 6.18 -3.23 -17.52
CA ASN A 274 6.78 -3.96 -18.64
C ASN A 274 5.69 -4.75 -19.40
N LEU A 275 4.98 -4.07 -20.31
CA LEU A 275 3.80 -4.62 -20.99
C LEU A 275 4.12 -5.40 -22.29
N GLY A 276 5.39 -5.73 -22.52
CA GLY A 276 5.84 -6.39 -23.75
C GLY A 276 5.96 -5.46 -24.97
N ALA A 277 6.34 -6.04 -26.11
CA ALA A 277 6.81 -5.30 -27.28
C ALA A 277 5.72 -4.57 -28.09
N GLU A 278 4.44 -4.85 -27.85
CA GLU A 278 3.35 -4.41 -28.72
C GLU A 278 2.52 -3.23 -28.19
N LYS A 279 2.75 -2.78 -26.94
CA LYS A 279 2.00 -1.65 -26.35
C LYS A 279 2.76 -0.32 -26.46
N GLU A 280 2.07 0.72 -26.94
CA GLU A 280 2.62 2.08 -27.09
C GLU A 280 2.99 2.75 -25.75
N LYS A 281 2.21 2.52 -24.68
CA LYS A 281 2.50 3.03 -23.33
C LYS A 281 3.24 1.97 -22.50
N ASN A 282 4.52 1.77 -22.76
CA ASN A 282 5.35 0.81 -22.04
C ASN A 282 6.43 1.54 -21.21
N GLY A 283 6.20 1.62 -19.89
CA GLY A 283 7.11 2.33 -18.99
C GLY A 283 8.49 1.69 -18.87
N PHE A 284 8.60 0.36 -19.05
CA PHE A 284 9.91 -0.30 -19.12
C PHE A 284 10.69 0.15 -20.35
N ARG A 285 10.08 0.17 -21.53
CA ARG A 285 10.72 0.64 -22.77
C ARG A 285 11.12 2.11 -22.69
N GLU A 286 10.29 2.97 -22.09
CA GLU A 286 10.68 4.37 -21.90
C GLU A 286 11.92 4.56 -21.03
N CYS A 287 12.07 3.72 -20.00
CA CYS A 287 13.26 3.75 -19.15
C CYS A 287 14.48 3.20 -19.89
N TRP A 288 14.33 2.06 -20.56
CA TRP A 288 15.45 1.32 -21.16
C TRP A 288 15.83 1.82 -22.57
N GLN A 289 14.92 2.48 -23.27
CA GLN A 289 15.11 3.00 -24.63
C GLN A 289 15.67 1.92 -25.55
N GLU A 290 16.71 2.23 -26.34
CA GLU A 290 17.37 1.28 -27.24
C GLU A 290 17.85 -0.03 -26.56
N LEU A 291 18.06 -0.01 -25.23
CA LEU A 291 18.48 -1.19 -24.48
C LEU A 291 17.36 -2.23 -24.34
N SER A 292 16.08 -1.85 -24.54
CA SER A 292 14.96 -2.79 -24.43
C SER A 292 14.85 -3.77 -25.58
N ASP A 293 15.34 -3.40 -26.77
CA ASP A 293 15.20 -4.18 -28.01
C ASP A 293 16.48 -4.97 -28.35
N THR A 294 17.38 -5.12 -27.38
CA THR A 294 18.61 -5.89 -27.54
C THR A 294 18.32 -7.39 -27.44
N GLU A 295 18.56 -8.13 -28.53
CA GLU A 295 18.51 -9.60 -28.54
C GLU A 295 19.86 -10.21 -28.95
N PRO A 296 20.35 -11.25 -28.24
CA PRO A 296 19.87 -11.77 -26.96
C PRO A 296 20.17 -10.81 -25.79
N ASN A 297 19.23 -10.70 -24.85
CA ASN A 297 19.31 -9.80 -23.70
C ASN A 297 19.99 -10.49 -22.50
N ILE A 298 20.64 -9.72 -21.62
CA ILE A 298 21.17 -10.25 -20.34
C ILE A 298 20.10 -10.95 -19.51
N PHE A 299 18.83 -10.57 -19.63
CA PHE A 299 17.73 -11.19 -18.92
C PHE A 299 17.34 -12.57 -19.43
N ASP A 300 17.82 -13.00 -20.59
CA ASP A 300 17.61 -14.35 -21.13
C ASP A 300 18.45 -15.41 -20.39
N LEU A 301 19.42 -14.97 -19.59
CA LEU A 301 20.19 -15.85 -18.71
C LEU A 301 19.37 -16.31 -17.52
N TYR A 302 19.09 -17.62 -17.46
CA TYR A 302 18.29 -18.26 -16.42
C TYR A 302 18.78 -17.97 -14.97
N CYS A 303 20.10 -17.86 -14.75
CA CYS A 303 20.70 -17.58 -13.44
C CYS A 303 21.41 -16.22 -13.33
N GLY A 304 21.40 -15.40 -14.39
CA GLY A 304 22.27 -14.23 -14.47
C GLY A 304 21.98 -13.15 -13.42
N GLY A 305 20.70 -12.96 -13.06
CA GLY A 305 20.29 -12.00 -12.04
C GLY A 305 20.71 -12.35 -10.60
N ALA A 306 21.20 -13.58 -10.36
CA ALA A 306 21.72 -14.03 -9.08
C ALA A 306 23.27 -13.93 -8.99
N ILE A 307 23.94 -13.54 -10.07
CA ILE A 307 25.39 -13.39 -10.11
C ILE A 307 25.78 -12.05 -9.47
N GLY A 308 26.52 -12.12 -8.37
CA GLY A 308 26.93 -10.95 -7.60
C GLY A 308 27.16 -11.28 -6.13
N HIS A 309 27.58 -10.29 -5.34
CA HIS A 309 27.80 -10.45 -3.91
C HIS A 309 27.09 -9.33 -3.16
N TYR A 310 26.33 -9.69 -2.12
CA TYR A 310 25.45 -8.77 -1.37
C TYR A 310 26.15 -7.51 -0.81
N LYS A 311 27.49 -7.53 -0.68
CA LYS A 311 28.30 -6.37 -0.25
C LYS A 311 28.87 -5.50 -1.38
N SER A 312 29.04 -6.05 -2.59
CA SER A 312 29.70 -5.36 -3.71
C SER A 312 28.74 -5.04 -4.87
N GLY A 313 27.46 -5.38 -4.73
CA GLY A 313 26.44 -5.19 -5.76
C GLY A 313 26.24 -6.43 -6.63
N TRP A 314 25.24 -6.35 -7.50
CA TRP A 314 24.94 -7.40 -8.46
C TRP A 314 25.67 -7.16 -9.76
N TYR A 315 26.23 -8.21 -10.36
CA TYR A 315 26.98 -8.11 -11.61
C TYR A 315 26.12 -7.55 -12.75
N PHE A 316 24.82 -7.89 -12.77
CA PHE A 316 23.88 -7.34 -13.73
C PHE A 316 23.67 -5.83 -13.57
N ASP A 317 23.65 -5.30 -12.35
CA ASP A 317 23.51 -3.86 -12.13
C ASP A 317 24.73 -3.10 -12.65
N GLU A 318 25.93 -3.68 -12.49
CA GLU A 318 27.16 -3.12 -13.05
C GLU A 318 27.10 -3.08 -14.59
N LEU A 319 26.73 -4.20 -15.23
CA LEU A 319 26.60 -4.27 -16.68
C LEU A 319 25.55 -3.30 -17.23
N ILE A 320 24.41 -3.20 -16.57
CA ILE A 320 23.33 -2.26 -16.91
C ILE A 320 23.85 -0.83 -16.82
N SER A 321 24.61 -0.47 -15.77
CA SER A 321 25.19 0.87 -15.62
C SER A 321 26.19 1.21 -16.74
N GLN A 322 26.81 0.20 -17.36
CA GLN A 322 27.71 0.33 -18.49
C GLN A 322 27.01 0.26 -19.85
N GLY A 323 25.68 0.11 -19.90
CA GLY A 323 24.91 -0.09 -21.13
C GLY A 323 25.14 -1.46 -21.80
N LYS A 324 25.76 -2.41 -21.11
CA LYS A 324 26.08 -3.76 -21.63
C LYS A 324 24.94 -4.72 -21.32
N VAL A 325 23.87 -4.64 -22.11
CA VAL A 325 22.66 -5.44 -21.92
C VAL A 325 22.52 -6.60 -22.91
N SER A 326 23.49 -6.78 -23.81
CA SER A 326 23.54 -7.93 -24.72
C SER A 326 24.29 -9.09 -24.08
N PHE A 327 23.70 -10.28 -24.15
CA PHE A 327 24.34 -11.52 -23.74
C PHE A 327 25.64 -11.80 -24.52
N CYS A 328 25.72 -11.37 -25.79
CA CYS A 328 26.89 -11.59 -26.65
C CYS A 328 28.16 -10.85 -26.17
N ILE A 329 28.01 -9.87 -25.28
CA ILE A 329 29.12 -9.05 -24.76
C ILE A 329 29.65 -9.62 -23.43
N LEU A 330 28.99 -10.64 -22.88
CA LEU A 330 29.40 -11.28 -21.64
C LEU A 330 30.59 -12.22 -21.86
N ASN A 331 31.71 -11.92 -21.21
CA ASN A 331 32.79 -12.89 -21.08
C ASN A 331 32.40 -13.92 -20.01
N LEU A 332 31.88 -15.08 -20.44
CA LEU A 332 31.45 -16.16 -19.53
C LEU A 332 32.60 -16.68 -18.64
N TYR A 333 33.86 -16.44 -19.00
CA TYR A 333 35.04 -16.81 -18.21
C TYR A 333 35.36 -15.83 -17.08
N GLU A 334 34.75 -14.64 -17.06
CA GLU A 334 34.90 -13.62 -16.02
C GLU A 334 33.72 -13.58 -15.04
N LEU A 335 32.69 -14.41 -15.26
CA LEU A 335 31.59 -14.52 -14.32
C LEU A 335 32.10 -15.01 -12.96
N PRO A 336 31.85 -14.30 -11.85
CA PRO A 336 32.21 -14.79 -10.55
C PRO A 336 31.45 -16.09 -10.30
N LEU A 337 32.18 -17.21 -10.32
CA LEU A 337 31.65 -18.52 -9.96
C LEU A 337 31.20 -18.44 -8.51
N THR A 338 29.88 -18.43 -8.28
CA THR A 338 29.34 -18.52 -6.92
C THR A 338 29.59 -19.94 -6.41
N SER A 339 30.51 -20.07 -5.46
CA SER A 339 30.61 -21.25 -4.57
C SER A 339 29.50 -21.24 -3.53
#